data_AF-A0A6V7LMU1-F1
#
_entry.id   AF-A0A6V7LMU1-F1
#
_cell.length_a   1.000
_cell.length_b   1.000
_cell.length_c   1.000
_cell.angle_alpha   90.00
_cell.angle_beta   90.00
_cell.angle_gamma   90.00
#
_symmetry.space_group_name_H-M   'P 1'
#
loop_
_entity.id
_entity.type
_entity.pdbx_description
1 polymer ?
#
loop_
_entity_poly.entity_id
_entity_poly.type
_entity_poly.pdbx_seq_one_letter_code
_entity_poly.pdbx_strand_id
1 'polypeptide(L)'
;VFGSKQIILYPPEDSNHLYPYETRLLNNTAQVDPLKPDYVKFPNFSQAKGVMCYLKEGEMLFIPPGWWHHVVSLTPSFSISFWW
;
A
#
# COMPACT_ATOMS: atom_id res chain seq x y z
N VAL A 1 -18.90 8.93 -3.17
CA VAL A 1 -17.45 8.64 -3.34
C VAL A 1 -17.12 8.97 -4.79
N PHE A 2 -16.14 9.82 -5.09
CA PHE A 2 -15.80 10.25 -6.46
C PHE A 2 -14.30 10.17 -6.71
N GLY A 3 -13.92 10.21 -7.99
CA GLY A 3 -12.52 10.14 -8.45
C GLY A 3 -12.00 8.71 -8.61
N SER A 4 -10.73 8.58 -8.96
CA SER A 4 -10.06 7.29 -9.16
C SER A 4 -8.73 7.21 -8.41
N LYS A 5 -8.41 6.00 -7.95
CA LYS A 5 -7.19 5.70 -7.19
C LYS A 5 -6.46 4.51 -7.78
N GLN A 6 -5.14 4.56 -7.77
CA GLN A 6 -4.29 3.39 -7.91
C GLN A 6 -3.93 2.89 -6.51
N ILE A 7 -4.11 1.60 -6.28
CA ILE A 7 -3.84 0.95 -4.99
C ILE A 7 -2.89 -0.22 -5.24
N ILE A 8 -1.83 -0.31 -4.44
CA ILE A 8 -0.93 -1.47 -4.41
C ILE A 8 -1.07 -2.12 -3.04
N LEU A 9 -1.34 -3.42 -3.04
CA LEU A 9 -1.53 -4.24 -1.85
C LEU A 9 -0.38 -5.23 -1.72
N TYR A 10 0.21 -5.34 -0.53
CA TYR A 10 1.17 -6.40 -0.22
C TYR A 10 0.66 -7.25 0.94
N PRO A 11 0.84 -8.57 0.85
CA PRO A 11 0.35 -9.47 1.88
C PRO A 11 1.26 -9.37 3.14
N PRO A 12 0.76 -9.70 4.34
CA PRO A 12 1.53 -9.58 5.59
C PRO A 12 2.84 -10.38 5.58
N GLU A 13 2.91 -11.47 4.82
CA GLU A 13 4.09 -12.33 4.67
C GLU A 13 5.27 -11.58 4.03
N ASP A 14 5.00 -10.52 3.26
CA ASP A 14 6.03 -9.69 2.62
C ASP A 14 6.56 -8.57 3.52
N SER A 15 6.11 -8.46 4.77
CA SER A 15 6.50 -7.35 5.68
C SER A 15 8.02 -7.14 5.77
N ASN A 16 8.80 -8.21 5.75
CA ASN A 16 10.27 -8.14 5.81
C ASN A 16 10.91 -7.56 4.54
N HIS A 17 10.19 -7.60 3.40
CA HIS A 17 10.61 -7.02 2.13
C HIS A 17 10.24 -5.54 2.01
N LEU A 18 9.35 -5.03 2.89
CA LEU A 18 8.81 -3.66 2.84
C LEU A 18 9.56 -2.68 3.75
N TYR A 19 10.51 -3.16 4.54
CA TYR A 19 11.36 -2.34 5.41
C TYR A 19 10.55 -1.40 6.31
N PRO A 20 9.73 -1.92 7.25
CA PRO A 20 9.02 -1.09 8.20
C PRO A 20 9.98 -0.24 9.03
N TYR A 21 9.51 0.90 9.56
CA TYR A 21 10.29 1.64 10.55
C TYR A 21 10.39 0.85 11.87
N GLU A 22 11.53 0.91 12.54
CA GLU A 22 11.71 0.21 13.83
C GLU A 22 11.03 0.94 15.00
N THR A 23 10.60 2.19 14.80
CA THR A 23 9.92 2.96 15.85
C THR A 23 8.53 2.41 16.09
N ARG A 24 8.13 2.29 17.36
CA ARG A 24 6.83 1.72 17.76
C ARG A 24 5.61 2.35 17.07
N LEU A 25 5.70 3.63 16.70
CA LEU A 25 4.59 4.37 16.06
C LEU A 25 4.50 4.17 14.55
N LEU A 26 5.58 3.72 13.90
CA LEU A 26 5.68 3.62 12.43
C LEU A 26 6.04 2.20 11.97
N ASN A 27 5.97 1.21 12.86
CA ASN A 27 6.24 -0.20 12.55
C ASN A 27 5.24 -0.83 11.57
N ASN A 28 4.15 -0.12 11.28
CA ASN A 28 3.16 -0.42 10.24
C ASN A 28 3.28 0.49 9.00
N THR A 29 4.36 1.26 8.89
CA THR A 29 4.65 2.13 7.74
C THR A 29 5.94 1.68 7.06
N ALA A 30 5.89 1.46 5.76
CA ALA A 30 7.04 1.05 4.96
C ALA A 30 7.97 2.24 4.71
N GLN A 31 9.28 2.01 4.72
CA GLN A 31 10.28 3.02 4.35
C GLN A 31 10.44 3.18 2.84
N VAL A 32 10.11 2.13 2.09
CA VAL A 32 10.26 2.09 0.63
C VAL A 32 9.09 2.77 -0.06
N ASP A 33 9.38 3.58 -1.08
CA ASP A 33 8.39 4.06 -2.05
C ASP A 33 8.17 2.96 -3.10
N PRO A 34 6.98 2.34 -3.19
CA PRO A 34 6.73 1.27 -4.15
C PRO A 34 6.66 1.75 -5.60
N LEU A 35 6.49 3.05 -5.86
CA LEU A 35 6.49 3.63 -7.21
C LEU A 35 7.88 4.05 -7.67
N LYS A 36 8.79 4.31 -6.73
CA LYS A 36 10.19 4.64 -7.01
C LYS A 36 11.13 3.98 -6.00
N PRO A 37 11.23 2.64 -6.00
CA PRO A 37 12.02 1.92 -5.02
C PRO A 37 13.53 2.17 -5.21
N ASP A 38 14.20 2.49 -4.10
CA ASP A 38 15.67 2.51 -4.03
C ASP A 38 16.17 1.10 -3.68
N TYR A 39 16.51 0.32 -4.71
CA TYR A 39 17.01 -1.06 -4.52
C TYR A 39 18.43 -1.13 -3.97
N VAL A 40 19.19 -0.02 -3.94
CA VAL A 40 20.48 0.01 -3.26
C VAL A 40 20.25 0.02 -1.74
N LYS A 41 19.29 0.82 -1.29
CA LYS A 41 18.91 0.91 0.14
C LYS A 41 17.99 -0.23 0.58
N PHE A 42 17.09 -0.69 -0.29
CA PHE A 42 16.03 -1.65 0.01
C PHE A 42 16.07 -2.86 -0.95
N PRO A 43 17.18 -3.62 -1.01
CA PRO A 43 17.38 -4.66 -2.03
C PRO A 43 16.31 -5.77 -2.00
N ASN A 44 15.80 -6.13 -0.83
CA ASN A 44 14.81 -7.20 -0.67
C ASN A 44 13.41 -6.81 -1.16
N PHE A 45 13.15 -5.52 -1.40
CA PHE A 45 11.86 -5.08 -1.93
C PHE A 45 11.58 -5.65 -3.32
N SER A 46 12.62 -6.02 -4.07
CA SER A 46 12.50 -6.75 -5.34
C SER A 46 11.80 -8.12 -5.21
N GLN A 47 11.72 -8.68 -4.00
CA GLN A 47 11.07 -9.96 -3.72
C GLN A 47 9.61 -9.80 -3.29
N ALA A 48 9.16 -8.57 -2.98
CA ALA A 48 7.80 -8.30 -2.54
C ALA A 48 6.79 -8.51 -3.68
N LYS A 49 5.72 -9.24 -3.42
CA LYS A 49 4.68 -9.61 -4.39
C LYS A 49 3.44 -8.76 -4.17
N GLY A 50 3.49 -7.55 -4.71
CA GLY A 50 2.36 -6.63 -4.71
C GLY A 50 1.30 -6.98 -5.75
N VAL A 51 0.04 -6.73 -5.42
CA VAL A 51 -1.08 -6.73 -6.39
C VAL A 51 -1.56 -5.29 -6.55
N MET A 52 -1.70 -4.85 -7.80
CA MET A 52 -2.16 -3.50 -8.13
C MET A 52 -3.58 -3.53 -8.67
N CYS A 53 -4.41 -2.59 -8.21
CA CYS A 53 -5.73 -2.34 -8.77
C CYS A 53 -6.02 -0.85 -8.93
N TYR A 54 -6.98 -0.56 -9.79
CA TYR A 54 -7.55 0.78 -9.93
C TYR A 54 -8.95 0.77 -9.31
N LEU A 55 -9.17 1.60 -8.31
CA LEU A 55 -10.46 1.76 -7.66
C LEU A 55 -11.18 2.97 -8.26
N LYS A 56 -12.37 2.73 -8.79
CA LYS A 56 -13.24 3.75 -9.40
C LYS A 56 -14.42 4.09 -8.50
N GLU A 57 -15.13 5.15 -8.87
CA GLU A 57 -16.40 5.51 -8.24
C GLU A 57 -17.39 4.34 -8.27
N GLY A 58 -18.09 4.13 -7.15
CA GLY A 58 -19.08 3.06 -6.98
C GLY A 58 -18.49 1.70 -6.61
N GLU A 59 -17.18 1.49 -6.75
CA GLU A 59 -16.51 0.25 -6.38
C GLU A 59 -16.14 0.22 -4.89
N MET A 60 -15.98 -1.00 -4.37
CA MET A 60 -15.49 -1.26 -3.02
C MET A 60 -14.27 -2.18 -3.07
N LEU A 61 -13.24 -1.82 -2.30
CA LEU A 61 -12.07 -2.67 -2.09
C LEU A 61 -12.08 -3.20 -0.66
N PHE A 62 -12.04 -4.52 -0.52
CA PHE A 62 -11.76 -5.16 0.76
C PHE A 62 -10.24 -5.33 0.93
N ILE A 63 -9.71 -4.81 2.05
CA ILE A 63 -8.31 -4.96 2.44
C ILE A 63 -8.30 -5.82 3.71
N PRO A 64 -7.81 -7.08 3.66
CA PRO A 64 -7.80 -7.92 4.84
C PRO A 64 -6.88 -7.36 5.95
N PRO A 65 -7.11 -7.72 7.23
CA PRO A 65 -6.28 -7.25 8.34
C PRO A 65 -4.78 -7.56 8.13
N GLY A 66 -3.93 -6.59 8.48
CA GLY A 66 -2.47 -6.71 8.37
C GLY A 66 -1.89 -6.47 6.97
N TRP A 67 -2.73 -6.30 5.94
CA TRP A 67 -2.25 -6.00 4.59
C TRP A 67 -1.70 -4.58 4.49
N TRP A 68 -0.55 -4.48 3.83
CA TRP A 68 0.05 -3.20 3.48
C TRP A 68 -0.65 -2.63 2.25
N HIS A 69 -0.87 -1.32 2.24
CA HIS A 69 -1.54 -0.65 1.14
C HIS A 69 -0.89 0.69 0.83
N HIS A 70 -0.57 0.92 -0.44
CA HIS A 70 -0.12 2.20 -0.96
C HIS A 70 -1.19 2.76 -1.90
N VAL A 71 -1.63 4.00 -1.67
CA VAL A 71 -2.78 4.59 -2.37
C VAL A 71 -2.38 5.91 -2.99
N VAL A 72 -2.59 6.05 -4.30
CA VAL A 72 -2.40 7.31 -5.03
C VAL A 72 -3.71 7.73 -5.68
N SER A 73 -4.12 8.98 -5.46
CA SER A 73 -5.24 9.58 -6.18
C SER A 73 -4.78 9.99 -7.58
N LEU A 74 -5.46 9.47 -8.61
CA LEU A 74 -5.17 9.80 -10.01
C LEU A 74 -5.94 11.05 -10.47
N THR A 75 -7.03 11.36 -9.78
CA THR A 75 -7.87 12.55 -9.96
C THR A 75 -8.22 13.12 -8.58
N PRO A 76 -8.78 14.35 -8.47
CA PRO A 76 -9.43 14.78 -7.24
C PRO A 76 -10.40 13.68 -6.77
N SER A 77 -10.25 13.23 -5.52
CA SER A 77 -10.95 12.03 -5.05
C SER A 77 -11.47 12.18 -3.62
N PHE A 78 -12.56 11.46 -3.33
CA PHE A 78 -13.14 11.34 -2.00
C PHE A 78 -13.58 9.90 -1.75
N SER A 79 -13.09 9.28 -0.67
CA SER A 79 -13.39 7.89 -0.29
C SER A 79 -13.76 7.79 1.18
N ILE A 80 -14.50 6.74 1.53
CA ILE A 80 -14.90 6.41 2.90
C ILE A 80 -14.32 5.04 3.23
N SER A 81 -13.66 4.91 4.37
CA SER A 81 -13.15 3.64 4.90
C SER A 81 -13.96 3.21 6.12
N PHE A 82 -14.28 1.92 6.17
CA PHE A 82 -14.96 1.29 7.29
C PHE A 82 -14.01 0.27 7.91
N TRP A 83 -13.72 0.41 9.21
CA TRP A 83 -12.90 -0.50 9.99
C TRP A 83 -13.82 -1.25 10.96
N TRP A 84 -13.81 -2.57 10.90
CA TRP A 84 -14.70 -3.46 11.66
C TRP A 84 -13.96 -4.73 12.06
#